data_AF-A0A9P6P0J5-F1
#
_entry.id   AF-A0A9P6P0J5-F1
#
_cell.length_a   1.000
_cell.length_b   1.000
_cell.length_c   1.000
_cell.angle_alpha   90.00
_cell.angle_beta   90.00
_cell.angle_gamma   90.00
#
_symmetry.space_group_name_H-M   'P 1'
#
loop_
_entity.id
_entity.type
_entity.pdbx_description
1 polymer ?
#
loop_
_entity_poly.entity_id
_entity_poly.type
_entity_poly.pdbx_seq_one_letter_code
_entity_poly.pdbx_strand_id
1 'polypeptide(L)'
;MDMAARPESNVPRAIDLPSLSLPKGGGAIQGLGEALSAGGISGTASLSLPLPITEAGALQPSLALTYQSGTGNGAFGLGVTLSVLSISRRTAKGVPRYTDTDEFVDASGEVLVRVGDASAQPLNDRSFQVTPFAPRVEGRFDRLEYWQDEDDATLAFWRVAAADGTQQVFGYTPAARVADPAAPERIARWWLEESITPHGEHVYYDYQGEDDRDIDANDHPVEQPRERRAQRYLKRACYGNRQAYPDSYLINGTAIPTDWHFELVFDYGEHAESMEATPTYEQRYDWLARLDPFSDYSTGFEVRTHRLCRQVLMFHRFDALGADPVLVRRVALEYDEQPVLSRLRAAWVTGYGPDPANGESTAVSLPPVELDFGVFALGQSQFESFGPLAGLNDGALYQLVDLYGEGVPGVLYRDGTSYWYRAPVRAENGEDAIAYTAWQPLPQLPAGGLGPSGRSSLMDLTGDGQLDWVIAQPGLAGFFSLGPDKHWQAFVPFSAFPTEFLYPEAQLVDLIGAGLPDLALIGPKNLSS
;
A
#
# COMPACT_ATOMS: atom_id res chain seq x y z
N MET A 1 34.41 10.76 -37.09
CA MET A 1 33.17 10.04 -36.76
C MET A 1 32.07 11.07 -36.89
N ASP A 2 31.31 11.01 -37.99
CA ASP A 2 30.36 12.05 -38.39
C ASP A 2 29.25 12.23 -37.35
N MET A 3 29.06 13.48 -36.90
CA MET A 3 27.81 13.90 -36.27
C MET A 3 26.75 14.01 -37.37
N ALA A 4 26.02 12.93 -37.61
CA ALA A 4 24.79 13.01 -38.39
C ALA A 4 23.78 13.86 -37.61
N ALA A 5 23.49 15.06 -38.11
CA ALA A 5 22.40 15.89 -37.63
C ALA A 5 21.09 15.10 -37.68
N ARG A 6 20.36 15.07 -36.56
CA ARG A 6 19.02 14.48 -36.51
C ARG A 6 18.12 15.23 -37.50
N PRO A 7 17.31 14.55 -38.32
CA PRO A 7 16.39 15.22 -39.24
C PRO A 7 15.38 16.05 -38.44
N GLU A 8 15.31 17.35 -38.72
CA GLU A 8 14.27 18.22 -38.19
C GLU A 8 12.90 17.69 -38.65
N SER A 9 12.08 17.21 -37.71
CA SER A 9 10.69 16.86 -38.00
C SER A 9 9.92 18.14 -38.27
N ASN A 10 9.80 18.50 -39.55
CA ASN A 10 9.10 19.71 -39.99
C ASN A 10 7.57 19.48 -40.03
N VAL A 11 7.01 18.94 -38.94
CA VAL A 11 5.56 18.90 -38.73
C VAL A 11 5.16 20.28 -38.24
N PRO A 12 4.35 21.06 -38.98
CA PRO A 12 3.85 22.33 -38.48
C PRO A 12 3.09 22.08 -37.18
N ARG A 13 3.55 22.69 -36.08
CA ARG A 13 2.80 22.69 -34.82
C ARG A 13 1.50 23.46 -35.08
N ALA A 14 0.41 22.72 -35.24
CA ALA A 14 -0.92 23.31 -35.27
C ALA A 14 -1.18 23.95 -33.90
N ILE A 15 -1.48 25.25 -33.91
CA ILE A 15 -1.95 25.96 -32.73
C ILE A 15 -3.47 25.96 -32.82
N ASP A 16 -4.12 25.25 -31.90
CA ASP A 16 -5.56 25.31 -31.78
C ASP A 16 -5.97 26.65 -31.16
N LEU A 17 -6.79 27.41 -31.88
CA LEU A 17 -7.36 28.64 -31.38
C LEU A 17 -8.57 28.30 -30.49
N PRO A 18 -8.59 28.74 -29.22
CA PRO A 18 -9.72 28.48 -28.35
C PRO A 18 -10.98 29.12 -28.93
N SER A 19 -12.07 28.35 -28.99
CA SER A 19 -13.37 28.83 -29.44
C SER A 19 -14.43 28.55 -28.38
N LEU A 20 -15.27 29.55 -28.11
CA LEU A 20 -16.40 29.40 -27.20
C LEU A 20 -17.51 28.65 -27.92
N SER A 21 -17.89 27.49 -27.39
CA SER A 21 -19.03 26.74 -27.87
C SER A 21 -19.76 26.10 -26.69
N LEU A 22 -21.08 25.99 -26.81
CA LEU A 22 -21.85 25.20 -25.86
C LEU A 22 -21.52 23.72 -26.09
N PRO A 23 -21.42 22.91 -25.01
CA PRO A 23 -21.29 21.47 -25.17
C PRO A 23 -22.47 20.96 -25.99
N LYS A 24 -22.17 20.15 -27.01
CA LYS A 24 -23.22 19.49 -27.79
C LYS A 24 -23.90 18.48 -26.88
N GLY A 25 -25.23 18.51 -26.82
CA GLY A 25 -26.00 17.57 -26.00
C GLY A 25 -25.61 16.12 -26.30
N GLY A 26 -25.43 15.34 -25.23
CA GLY A 26 -25.12 13.91 -25.32
C GLY A 26 -26.37 13.05 -25.48
N GLY A 27 -26.22 11.90 -26.13
CA GLY A 27 -27.23 10.83 -26.19
C GLY A 27 -26.72 9.47 -25.71
N ALA A 28 -25.43 9.36 -25.40
CA ALA A 28 -24.82 8.16 -24.86
C ALA A 28 -24.74 8.28 -23.33
N ILE A 29 -25.21 7.25 -22.63
CA ILE A 29 -25.03 7.11 -21.18
C ILE A 29 -23.66 6.45 -20.97
N GLN A 30 -22.76 7.11 -20.25
CA GLN A 30 -21.47 6.57 -19.84
C GLN A 30 -21.45 6.34 -18.34
N GLY A 31 -20.73 5.30 -17.91
CA GLY A 31 -20.50 4.97 -16.50
C GLY A 31 -19.49 5.91 -15.84
N LEU A 32 -18.71 5.40 -14.89
CA LEU A 32 -17.69 6.19 -14.21
C LEU A 32 -16.42 6.37 -15.03
N GLY A 33 -16.24 5.60 -16.10
CA GLY A 33 -14.97 5.48 -16.78
C GLY A 33 -14.07 4.44 -16.12
N GLU A 34 -14.69 3.50 -15.38
CA GLU A 34 -14.05 2.35 -14.79
C GLU A 34 -13.39 1.48 -15.85
N ALA A 35 -12.15 1.05 -15.59
CA ALA A 35 -11.37 0.28 -16.54
C ALA A 35 -10.81 -0.97 -15.86
N LEU A 36 -11.29 -2.14 -16.29
CA LEU A 36 -10.74 -3.43 -15.89
C LEU A 36 -9.61 -3.81 -16.86
N SER A 37 -8.44 -4.14 -16.34
CA SER A 37 -7.34 -4.69 -17.12
C SER A 37 -6.81 -5.96 -16.48
N ALA A 38 -6.53 -6.95 -17.33
CA ALA A 38 -5.60 -8.02 -16.95
C ALA A 38 -4.19 -7.40 -16.90
N GLY A 39 -3.49 -7.60 -15.78
CA GLY A 39 -2.20 -7.00 -15.43
C GLY A 39 -1.02 -7.48 -16.27
N GLY A 40 -1.26 -7.78 -17.56
CA GLY A 40 -0.27 -8.26 -18.52
C GLY A 40 0.52 -9.44 -17.97
N ILE A 41 1.84 -9.30 -17.96
CA ILE A 41 2.78 -10.34 -17.51
C ILE A 41 2.69 -10.66 -16.00
N SER A 42 2.10 -9.78 -15.18
CA SER A 42 2.00 -10.00 -13.73
C SER A 42 0.90 -11.00 -13.35
N GLY A 43 -0.05 -11.26 -14.26
CA GLY A 43 -1.22 -12.09 -13.96
C GLY A 43 -2.21 -11.49 -12.96
N THR A 44 -1.96 -10.28 -12.44
CA THR A 44 -2.85 -9.61 -11.48
C THR A 44 -4.10 -9.06 -12.17
N ALA A 45 -5.23 -9.04 -11.47
CA ALA A 45 -6.40 -8.30 -11.93
C ALA A 45 -6.32 -6.87 -11.39
N SER A 46 -6.57 -5.86 -12.23
CA SER A 46 -6.60 -4.46 -11.80
C SER A 46 -7.83 -3.72 -12.31
N LEU A 47 -8.42 -2.88 -11.46
CA LEU A 47 -9.55 -2.02 -11.79
C LEU A 47 -9.25 -0.60 -11.30
N SER A 48 -9.40 0.39 -12.17
CA SER A 48 -9.30 1.82 -11.80
C SER A 48 -10.69 2.43 -11.66
N LEU A 49 -10.96 3.05 -10.51
CA LEU A 49 -12.15 3.84 -10.21
C LEU A 49 -11.75 5.33 -10.14
N PRO A 50 -12.16 6.16 -11.12
CA PRO A 50 -11.77 7.56 -11.14
C PRO A 50 -12.44 8.36 -10.03
N LEU A 51 -11.72 9.36 -9.52
CA LEU A 51 -12.18 10.28 -8.50
C LEU A 51 -12.92 11.49 -9.12
N PRO A 52 -13.76 12.20 -8.36
CA PRO A 52 -14.61 13.28 -8.88
C PRO A 52 -13.84 14.60 -9.06
N ILE A 53 -12.62 14.54 -9.59
CA ILE A 53 -11.73 15.68 -9.75
C ILE A 53 -12.23 16.55 -10.89
N THR A 54 -12.39 17.85 -10.63
CA THR A 54 -12.80 18.81 -11.67
C THR A 54 -11.59 19.22 -12.49
N GLU A 55 -11.64 19.01 -13.80
CA GLU A 55 -10.56 19.43 -14.67
C GLU A 55 -10.49 20.96 -14.74
N ALA A 56 -9.38 21.54 -14.30
CA ALA A 56 -9.18 22.98 -14.30
C ALA A 56 -7.69 23.35 -14.25
N GLY A 57 -7.32 24.41 -14.98
CA GLY A 57 -5.94 24.89 -15.03
C GLY A 57 -4.99 23.92 -15.75
N ALA A 58 -3.70 24.14 -15.56
CA ALA A 58 -2.63 23.26 -16.02
C ALA A 58 -2.25 22.20 -14.97
N LEU A 59 -2.63 22.38 -13.69
CA LEU A 59 -2.29 21.45 -12.61
C LEU A 59 -3.50 21.04 -11.77
N GLN A 60 -3.66 19.74 -11.63
CA GLN A 60 -4.71 19.10 -10.85
C GLN A 60 -4.17 17.85 -10.16
N PRO A 61 -4.76 17.40 -9.04
CA PRO A 61 -4.31 16.19 -8.37
C PRO A 61 -4.46 14.96 -9.28
N SER A 62 -3.38 14.19 -9.43
CA SER A 62 -3.42 12.89 -10.13
C SER A 62 -3.70 11.77 -9.13
N LEU A 63 -4.98 11.63 -8.75
CA LEU A 63 -5.44 10.65 -7.76
C LEU A 63 -6.50 9.73 -8.37
N ALA A 64 -6.37 8.44 -8.13
CA ALA A 64 -7.33 7.42 -8.51
C ALA A 64 -7.43 6.33 -7.43
N LEU A 65 -8.59 5.70 -7.31
CA LEU A 65 -8.72 4.47 -6.55
C LEU A 65 -8.40 3.31 -7.49
N THR A 66 -7.47 2.45 -7.10
CA THR A 66 -7.08 1.29 -7.90
C THR A 66 -7.21 0.04 -7.04
N TYR A 67 -8.02 -0.90 -7.53
CA TYR A 67 -8.03 -2.27 -7.05
C TYR A 67 -6.93 -3.07 -7.74
N GLN A 68 -6.18 -3.86 -6.97
CA GLN A 68 -5.26 -4.88 -7.47
C GLN A 68 -5.39 -6.15 -6.63
N SER A 69 -5.50 -7.31 -7.28
CA SER A 69 -5.69 -8.61 -6.60
C SER A 69 -4.54 -9.02 -5.66
N GLY A 70 -3.34 -8.48 -5.87
CA GLY A 70 -2.16 -8.78 -5.05
C GLY A 70 -1.95 -7.79 -3.89
N THR A 71 -2.83 -6.80 -3.75
CA THR A 71 -2.67 -5.76 -2.74
C THR A 71 -3.44 -6.11 -1.47
N GLY A 72 -2.82 -5.87 -0.32
CA GLY A 72 -3.39 -6.16 1.00
C GLY A 72 -4.51 -5.19 1.42
N ASN A 73 -4.79 -5.17 2.72
CA ASN A 73 -5.81 -4.29 3.31
C ASN A 73 -5.28 -2.83 3.45
N GLY A 74 -6.18 -1.86 3.52
CA GLY A 74 -5.83 -0.44 3.54
C GLY A 74 -7.00 0.45 3.94
N ALA A 75 -6.81 1.77 3.85
CA ALA A 75 -7.82 2.78 4.14
C ALA A 75 -9.05 2.74 3.19
N PHE A 76 -9.02 1.91 2.16
CA PHE A 76 -10.11 1.74 1.19
C PHE A 76 -10.60 0.29 1.11
N GLY A 77 -10.27 -0.55 2.10
CA GLY A 77 -10.61 -1.98 2.14
C GLY A 77 -9.59 -2.86 1.39
N LEU A 78 -9.84 -4.17 1.37
CA LEU A 78 -8.96 -5.15 0.72
C LEU A 78 -8.69 -4.82 -0.75
N GLY A 79 -7.42 -4.78 -1.13
CA GLY A 79 -6.96 -4.67 -2.52
C GLY A 79 -7.11 -3.30 -3.14
N VAL A 80 -7.79 -2.35 -2.48
CA VAL A 80 -8.03 -1.01 -3.00
C VAL A 80 -7.07 -0.01 -2.36
N THR A 81 -6.39 0.75 -3.20
CA THR A 81 -5.45 1.80 -2.79
C THR A 81 -5.75 3.12 -3.47
N LEU A 82 -5.34 4.21 -2.84
CA LEU A 82 -5.34 5.54 -3.43
C LEU A 82 -3.95 5.84 -4.01
N SER A 83 -3.88 6.25 -5.27
CA SER A 83 -2.63 6.54 -5.97
C SER A 83 -2.00 7.88 -5.57
N VAL A 84 -1.55 8.01 -4.33
CA VAL A 84 -0.81 9.19 -3.86
C VAL A 84 0.70 8.96 -4.03
N LEU A 85 1.40 9.92 -4.63
CA LEU A 85 2.85 9.85 -4.75
C LEU A 85 3.51 9.90 -3.36
N SER A 86 4.57 9.12 -3.19
CA SER A 86 5.38 9.06 -1.98
C SER A 86 6.79 8.59 -2.28
N ILE A 87 7.68 8.82 -1.32
CA ILE A 87 8.98 8.16 -1.24
C ILE A 87 9.02 7.45 0.11
N SER A 88 9.48 6.21 0.15
CA SER A 88 9.52 5.38 1.36
C SER A 88 10.87 4.69 1.52
N ARG A 89 11.22 4.32 2.75
CA ARG A 89 12.30 3.35 2.98
C ARG A 89 11.85 1.98 2.45
N ARG A 90 12.78 1.24 1.84
CA ARG A 90 12.51 -0.08 1.28
C ARG A 90 12.38 -1.11 2.39
N THR A 91 11.24 -1.80 2.45
CA THR A 91 10.95 -2.84 3.46
C THR A 91 10.98 -4.26 2.88
N ALA A 92 10.96 -4.40 1.55
CA ALA A 92 10.96 -5.69 0.86
C ALA A 92 12.25 -6.54 1.03
N LYS A 93 13.29 -6.01 1.69
CA LYS A 93 14.54 -6.73 2.00
C LYS A 93 14.85 -6.74 3.49
N GLY A 94 13.80 -6.63 4.31
CA GLY A 94 13.88 -6.54 5.76
C GLY A 94 13.61 -5.13 6.27
N VAL A 95 13.56 -5.05 7.60
CA VAL A 95 13.19 -3.83 8.34
C VAL A 95 14.28 -2.75 8.22
N PRO A 96 13.92 -1.49 7.89
CA PRO A 96 14.85 -0.36 7.86
C PRO A 96 15.54 -0.15 9.22
N ARG A 97 16.83 0.21 9.19
CA ARG A 97 17.61 0.49 10.40
C ARG A 97 17.64 1.97 10.75
N TYR A 98 17.10 2.82 9.90
CA TYR A 98 17.11 4.28 10.00
C TYR A 98 18.53 4.86 10.01
N THR A 99 19.39 4.26 9.20
CA THR A 99 20.77 4.71 8.97
C THR A 99 20.96 5.11 7.51
N ASP A 100 22.19 5.50 7.15
CA ASP A 100 22.62 5.83 5.78
C ASP A 100 22.68 4.61 4.84
N THR A 101 22.54 3.39 5.37
CA THR A 101 22.54 2.14 4.60
C THR A 101 21.16 1.73 4.09
N ASP A 102 20.09 2.38 4.54
CA ASP A 102 18.74 2.06 4.09
C ASP A 102 18.54 2.49 2.63
N GLU A 103 17.86 1.64 1.85
CA GLU A 103 17.43 2.00 0.49
C GLU A 103 16.09 2.75 0.52
N PHE A 104 15.87 3.61 -0.47
CA PHE A 104 14.59 4.29 -0.69
C PHE A 104 13.90 3.74 -1.95
N VAL A 105 12.58 3.83 -1.98
CA VAL A 105 11.74 3.50 -3.14
C VAL A 105 10.73 4.62 -3.39
N ASP A 106 10.33 4.82 -4.64
CA ASP A 106 9.18 5.67 -4.97
C ASP A 106 7.84 4.93 -4.78
N ALA A 107 6.73 5.60 -5.07
CA ALA A 107 5.38 5.04 -4.94
C ALA A 107 5.12 3.80 -5.82
N SER A 108 5.93 3.57 -6.87
CA SER A 108 5.84 2.37 -7.71
C SER A 108 6.69 1.21 -7.20
N GLY A 109 7.50 1.44 -6.16
CA GLY A 109 8.44 0.46 -5.61
C GLY A 109 9.81 0.48 -6.31
N GLU A 110 10.05 1.40 -7.24
CA GLU A 110 11.33 1.52 -7.93
C GLU A 110 12.41 2.04 -6.96
N VAL A 111 13.56 1.38 -6.92
CA VAL A 111 14.62 1.70 -5.96
C VAL A 111 15.33 2.97 -6.38
N LEU A 112 15.48 3.91 -5.44
CA LEU A 112 16.22 5.15 -5.63
C LEU A 112 17.67 4.94 -5.20
N VAL A 113 18.61 5.32 -6.06
CA VAL A 113 20.05 5.22 -5.84
C VAL A 113 20.67 6.61 -5.72
N ARG A 114 21.62 6.76 -4.81
CA ARG A 114 22.40 7.99 -4.67
C ARG A 114 23.28 8.19 -5.91
N VAL A 115 23.22 9.36 -6.53
CA VAL A 115 23.94 9.67 -7.78
C VAL A 115 25.01 10.75 -7.64
N GLY A 116 25.21 11.29 -6.42
CA GLY A 116 26.22 12.31 -6.16
C GLY A 116 26.51 12.48 -4.67
N ASP A 117 27.54 13.27 -4.40
CA ASP A 117 27.91 13.61 -3.04
C ASP A 117 26.89 14.53 -2.39
N ALA A 118 26.78 14.43 -1.07
CA ALA A 118 25.90 15.30 -0.31
C ALA A 118 26.55 16.69 -0.21
N SER A 119 25.76 17.75 -0.32
CA SER A 119 26.24 19.12 -0.22
C SER A 119 25.41 19.93 0.77
N ALA A 120 26.05 20.82 1.53
CA ALA A 120 25.34 21.75 2.39
C ALA A 120 24.66 22.84 1.55
N GLN A 121 23.35 23.02 1.74
CA GLN A 121 22.54 24.04 1.07
C GLN A 121 21.79 24.87 2.11
N PRO A 122 21.85 26.21 2.06
CA PRO A 122 21.07 27.05 2.94
C PRO A 122 19.61 27.11 2.48
N LEU A 123 18.67 27.07 3.42
CA LEU A 123 17.23 27.27 3.18
C LEU A 123 16.56 27.79 4.46
N ASN A 124 15.86 28.92 4.39
CA ASN A 124 15.19 29.56 5.53
C ASN A 124 16.06 29.68 6.80
N ASP A 125 17.27 30.25 6.65
CA ASP A 125 18.24 30.41 7.75
C ASP A 125 18.71 29.09 8.41
N ARG A 126 18.39 27.94 7.80
CA ARG A 126 18.88 26.61 8.19
C ARG A 126 19.87 26.08 7.15
N SER A 127 20.73 25.18 7.58
CA SER A 127 21.65 24.44 6.73
C SER A 127 21.11 23.02 6.54
N PHE A 128 21.01 22.59 5.29
CA PHE A 128 20.55 21.25 4.94
C PHE A 128 21.67 20.47 4.24
N GLN A 129 21.88 19.23 4.67
CA GLN A 129 22.62 18.27 3.87
C GLN A 129 21.71 17.72 2.78
N VAL A 130 22.04 18.04 1.52
CA VAL A 130 21.25 17.67 0.34
C VAL A 130 21.96 16.57 -0.43
N THR A 131 21.30 15.42 -0.57
CA THR A 131 21.82 14.25 -1.28
C THR A 131 21.00 14.00 -2.54
N PRO A 132 21.62 13.97 -3.74
CA PRO A 132 20.91 13.70 -4.99
C PRO A 132 20.69 12.20 -5.22
N PHE A 133 19.50 11.86 -5.71
CA PHE A 133 19.08 10.50 -6.05
C PHE A 133 18.53 10.42 -7.48
N ALA A 134 18.51 9.21 -8.04
CA ALA A 134 17.77 8.87 -9.25
C ALA A 134 17.17 7.46 -9.12
N PRO A 135 16.08 7.13 -9.83
CA PRO A 135 15.62 5.75 -9.98
C PRO A 135 16.71 4.83 -10.52
N ARG A 136 16.78 3.57 -10.05
CA ARG A 136 17.70 2.57 -10.59
C ARG A 136 17.34 2.23 -12.05
N VAL A 137 16.05 2.20 -12.37
CA VAL A 137 15.53 2.13 -13.73
C VAL A 137 14.92 3.49 -14.09
N GLU A 138 15.66 4.27 -14.88
CA GLU A 138 15.25 5.61 -15.28
C GLU A 138 14.14 5.61 -16.33
N GLY A 139 13.22 6.58 -16.24
CA GLY A 139 12.12 6.74 -17.19
C GLY A 139 11.55 8.15 -17.32
N ARG A 140 11.60 8.97 -16.26
CA ARG A 140 11.04 10.33 -16.25
C ARG A 140 12.10 11.42 -16.33
N PHE A 141 13.34 11.09 -15.98
CA PHE A 141 14.46 12.03 -15.86
C PHE A 141 14.18 13.16 -14.86
N ASP A 142 13.44 12.83 -13.80
CA ASP A 142 13.18 13.74 -12.68
C ASP A 142 14.47 13.89 -11.84
N ARG A 143 14.69 15.06 -11.27
CA ARG A 143 15.78 15.29 -10.30
C ARG A 143 15.24 15.13 -8.89
N LEU A 144 15.69 14.10 -8.18
CA LEU A 144 15.28 13.82 -6.79
C LEU A 144 16.38 14.25 -5.82
N GLU A 145 16.00 14.96 -4.78
CA GLU A 145 16.91 15.46 -3.74
C GLU A 145 16.33 15.13 -2.37
N TYR A 146 17.15 14.50 -1.52
CA TYR A 146 16.84 14.28 -0.11
C TYR A 146 17.48 15.37 0.74
N TRP A 147 16.65 16.15 1.43
CA TRP A 147 17.05 17.30 2.24
C TRP A 147 16.94 16.92 3.71
N GLN A 148 18.06 17.01 4.44
CA GLN A 148 18.14 16.70 5.87
C GLN A 148 18.67 17.94 6.61
N ASP A 149 17.90 18.48 7.54
CA ASP A 149 18.36 19.60 8.38
C ASP A 149 19.56 19.15 9.24
N GLU A 150 20.60 19.98 9.32
CA GLU A 150 21.83 19.64 10.05
C GLU A 150 21.67 19.71 11.58
N ASP A 151 20.71 20.49 12.08
CA ASP A 151 20.48 20.74 13.51
C ASP A 151 19.21 20.03 14.05
N ASP A 152 18.27 19.68 13.17
CA ASP A 152 17.00 19.02 13.50
C ASP A 152 16.78 17.74 12.67
N ALA A 153 17.19 16.59 13.22
CA ALA A 153 17.03 15.29 12.55
C ALA A 153 15.56 14.90 12.26
N THR A 154 14.57 15.58 12.85
CA THR A 154 13.15 15.35 12.55
C THR A 154 12.70 16.10 11.29
N LEU A 155 13.45 17.11 10.82
CA LEU A 155 13.19 17.83 9.59
C LEU A 155 14.00 17.24 8.43
N ALA A 156 13.45 16.19 7.83
CA ALA A 156 13.93 15.63 6.58
C ALA A 156 12.77 15.48 5.59
N PHE A 157 13.00 15.86 4.33
CA PHE A 157 11.99 15.87 3.28
C PHE A 157 12.60 15.63 1.91
N TRP A 158 11.78 15.38 0.90
CA TRP A 158 12.24 15.24 -0.48
C TRP A 158 11.74 16.36 -1.36
N ARG A 159 12.59 16.76 -2.31
CA ARG A 159 12.22 17.61 -3.45
C ARG A 159 12.39 16.83 -4.73
N VAL A 160 11.40 16.91 -5.60
CA VAL A 160 11.45 16.33 -6.93
C VAL A 160 11.17 17.43 -7.94
N ALA A 161 12.13 17.67 -8.83
CA ALA A 161 11.96 18.54 -9.98
C ALA A 161 11.69 17.68 -11.21
N ALA A 162 10.46 17.70 -11.69
CA ALA A 162 10.04 16.93 -12.85
C ALA A 162 10.56 17.56 -14.16
N ALA A 163 10.68 16.75 -15.20
CA ALA A 163 11.17 17.18 -16.51
C ALA A 163 10.30 18.25 -17.20
N ASP A 164 9.02 18.34 -16.84
CA ASP A 164 8.08 19.37 -17.32
C ASP A 164 8.22 20.73 -16.57
N GLY A 165 9.12 20.80 -15.58
CA GLY A 165 9.35 21.96 -14.74
C GLY A 165 8.56 21.97 -13.43
N THR A 166 7.62 21.03 -13.23
CA THR A 166 6.86 20.90 -11.99
C THR A 166 7.80 20.63 -10.81
N GLN A 167 7.62 21.37 -9.73
CA GLN A 167 8.32 21.14 -8.46
C GLN A 167 7.38 20.43 -7.49
N GLN A 168 7.89 19.40 -6.82
CA GLN A 168 7.13 18.61 -5.85
C GLN A 168 7.88 18.53 -4.52
N VAL A 169 7.13 18.63 -3.43
CA VAL A 169 7.64 18.57 -2.06
C VAL A 169 6.96 17.41 -1.35
N PHE A 170 7.75 16.54 -0.72
CA PHE A 170 7.24 15.35 -0.03
C PHE A 170 7.61 15.38 1.45
N GLY A 171 6.60 15.27 2.31
CA GLY A 171 6.76 15.19 3.75
C GLY A 171 7.61 16.32 4.32
N TYR A 172 7.28 17.57 4.02
CA TYR A 172 7.90 18.73 4.65
C TYR A 172 7.38 18.93 6.08
N THR A 173 6.08 18.73 6.28
CA THR A 173 5.49 18.74 7.63
C THR A 173 5.36 17.32 8.21
N PRO A 174 5.25 17.18 9.55
CA PRO A 174 4.99 15.89 10.19
C PRO A 174 3.66 15.23 9.79
N ALA A 175 2.70 16.00 9.27
CA ALA A 175 1.41 15.49 8.82
C ALA A 175 1.57 14.62 7.56
N ALA A 176 2.49 14.98 6.65
CA ALA A 176 2.76 14.21 5.44
C ALA A 176 3.87 13.15 5.62
N ARG A 177 4.10 12.67 6.84
CA ARG A 177 5.11 11.65 7.16
C ARG A 177 4.53 10.49 7.98
N VAL A 178 4.98 9.28 7.67
CA VAL A 178 4.87 8.13 8.59
C VAL A 178 6.22 7.99 9.30
N ALA A 179 6.23 8.22 10.60
CA ALA A 179 7.44 8.18 11.43
C ALA A 179 7.16 7.50 12.77
N ASP A 180 8.21 6.98 13.41
CA ASP A 180 8.12 6.32 14.72
C ASP A 180 7.63 7.33 15.78
N PRO A 181 6.48 7.12 16.43
CA PRO A 181 5.99 8.04 17.46
C PRO A 181 6.91 8.14 18.69
N ALA A 182 7.76 7.14 18.93
CA ALA A 182 8.75 7.14 20.00
C ALA A 182 10.09 7.79 19.59
N ALA A 183 10.36 7.90 18.28
CA ALA A 183 11.59 8.45 17.72
C ALA A 183 11.30 9.15 16.38
N PRO A 184 10.73 10.38 16.38
CA PRO A 184 10.20 11.03 15.18
C PRO A 184 11.20 11.27 14.03
N GLU A 185 12.50 11.21 14.29
CA GLU A 185 13.56 11.20 13.28
C GLU A 185 13.58 9.94 12.40
N ARG A 186 12.97 8.84 12.88
CA ARG A 186 12.81 7.59 12.15
C ARG A 186 11.62 7.66 11.20
N ILE A 187 11.79 8.40 10.11
CA ILE A 187 10.77 8.57 9.09
C ILE A 187 10.82 7.40 8.09
N ALA A 188 9.71 6.67 7.97
CA ALA A 188 9.56 5.53 7.07
C ALA A 188 9.03 5.93 5.69
N ARG A 189 8.16 6.96 5.63
CA ARG A 189 7.53 7.43 4.38
C ARG A 189 7.30 8.94 4.39
N TRP A 190 7.51 9.56 3.24
CA TRP A 190 7.18 10.95 2.92
C TRP A 190 6.13 10.99 1.81
N TRP A 191 4.93 11.47 2.13
CA TRP A 191 3.85 11.66 1.16
C TRP A 191 4.00 12.98 0.41
N LEU A 192 3.54 13.02 -0.85
CA LEU A 192 3.47 14.28 -1.61
C LEU A 192 2.62 15.30 -0.86
N GLU A 193 3.14 16.50 -0.63
CA GLU A 193 2.49 17.53 0.16
C GLU A 193 2.18 18.79 -0.65
N GLU A 194 3.02 19.10 -1.64
CA GLU A 194 2.80 20.22 -2.56
C GLU A 194 3.34 19.90 -3.95
N SER A 195 2.63 20.32 -4.99
CA SER A 195 3.07 20.33 -6.40
C SER A 195 2.85 21.72 -7.00
N ILE A 196 3.78 22.18 -7.83
CA ILE A 196 3.83 23.57 -8.31
C ILE A 196 4.30 23.59 -9.75
N THR A 197 3.55 24.24 -10.63
CA THR A 197 3.98 24.43 -12.04
C THR A 197 4.92 25.62 -12.18
N PRO A 198 5.67 25.72 -13.30
CA PRO A 198 6.42 26.93 -13.64
C PRO A 198 5.59 28.22 -13.75
N HIS A 199 4.27 28.10 -13.85
CA HIS A 199 3.34 29.24 -13.94
C HIS A 199 2.72 29.61 -12.59
N GLY A 200 3.08 28.92 -11.51
CA GLY A 200 2.62 29.19 -10.17
C GLY A 200 1.21 28.68 -9.88
N GLU A 201 0.80 27.60 -10.53
CA GLU A 201 -0.38 26.83 -10.16
C GLU A 201 0.02 25.74 -9.17
N HIS A 202 -0.77 25.54 -8.12
CA HIS A 202 -0.46 24.64 -7.02
C HIS A 202 -1.52 23.56 -6.83
N VAL A 203 -1.06 22.41 -6.34
CA VAL A 203 -1.87 21.42 -5.63
C VAL A 203 -1.25 21.21 -4.25
N TYR A 204 -2.03 21.40 -3.19
CA TYR A 204 -1.65 21.14 -1.81
C TYR A 204 -2.39 19.90 -1.27
N TYR A 205 -1.67 19.02 -0.60
CA TYR A 205 -2.19 17.77 -0.06
C TYR A 205 -2.13 17.80 1.47
N ASP A 206 -3.29 17.77 2.11
CA ASP A 206 -3.44 17.82 3.56
C ASP A 206 -3.70 16.42 4.12
N TYR A 207 -3.02 16.08 5.21
CA TYR A 207 -3.06 14.77 5.84
C TYR A 207 -3.43 14.87 7.31
N GLN A 208 -4.12 13.85 7.80
CA GLN A 208 -4.46 13.70 9.22
C GLN A 208 -3.78 12.48 9.81
N GLY A 209 -3.21 12.65 11.00
CA GLY A 209 -2.65 11.58 11.80
C GLY A 209 -3.74 10.77 12.51
N GLU A 210 -3.54 9.46 12.59
CA GLU A 210 -4.39 8.56 13.36
C GLU A 210 -4.46 8.97 14.84
N ASP A 211 -5.63 8.78 15.45
CA ASP A 211 -5.92 9.11 16.85
C ASP A 211 -6.93 8.14 17.49
N ASP A 212 -7.34 8.41 18.73
CA ASP A 212 -8.18 7.52 19.53
C ASP A 212 -9.70 7.77 19.36
N ARG A 213 -10.13 8.68 18.48
CA ARG A 213 -11.57 8.99 18.33
C ARG A 213 -12.33 7.82 17.72
N ASP A 214 -13.54 7.57 18.21
CA ASP A 214 -14.39 6.42 17.87
C ASP A 214 -13.75 5.03 18.08
N ILE A 215 -12.65 4.94 18.86
CA ILE A 215 -12.04 3.65 19.21
C ILE A 215 -12.49 3.25 20.62
N ASP A 216 -13.33 2.22 20.72
CA ASP A 216 -13.69 1.65 22.01
C ASP A 216 -12.62 0.65 22.50
N ALA A 217 -11.63 1.19 23.22
CA ALA A 217 -10.58 0.39 23.84
C ALA A 217 -11.07 -0.43 25.06
N ASN A 218 -12.29 -0.22 25.57
CA ASN A 218 -12.85 -1.04 26.65
C ASN A 218 -13.42 -2.35 26.08
N ASP A 219 -14.15 -2.26 24.98
CA ASP A 219 -14.68 -3.43 24.26
C ASP A 219 -13.57 -4.22 23.53
N HIS A 220 -12.45 -3.55 23.22
CA HIS A 220 -11.26 -4.19 22.66
C HIS A 220 -10.02 -3.96 23.55
N PRO A 221 -9.82 -4.71 24.65
CA PRO A 221 -8.66 -4.53 25.54
C PRO A 221 -7.29 -4.68 24.87
N VAL A 222 -7.23 -5.38 23.73
CA VAL A 222 -6.01 -5.49 22.89
C VAL A 222 -5.58 -4.16 22.28
N GLU A 223 -6.50 -3.20 22.18
CA GLU A 223 -6.23 -1.85 21.70
C GLU A 223 -5.56 -0.99 22.78
N GLN A 224 -5.87 -1.15 24.06
CA GLN A 224 -5.38 -0.24 25.11
C GLN A 224 -3.86 0.06 25.08
N PRO A 225 -2.95 -0.93 24.90
CA PRO A 225 -1.51 -0.67 24.92
C PRO A 225 -0.92 -0.24 23.58
N ARG A 226 -1.68 -0.20 22.48
CA ARG A 226 -1.12 0.04 21.13
C ARG A 226 -0.83 1.52 20.89
N GLU A 227 0.31 1.79 20.25
CA GLU A 227 0.64 3.11 19.72
C GLU A 227 0.06 3.25 18.30
N ARG A 228 -0.60 4.38 18.02
CA ARG A 228 -1.37 4.58 16.78
C ARG A 228 -0.94 5.78 15.97
N ARG A 229 -0.22 6.73 16.56
CA ARG A 229 0.02 8.06 15.98
C ARG A 229 0.94 8.07 14.76
N ALA A 230 1.42 6.91 14.30
CA ALA A 230 2.29 6.79 13.13
C ALA A 230 1.53 6.95 11.80
N GLN A 231 0.31 6.40 11.70
CA GLN A 231 -0.43 6.31 10.44
C GLN A 231 -0.93 7.68 9.97
N ARG A 232 -1.04 7.86 8.65
CA ARG A 232 -1.53 9.08 7.99
C ARG A 232 -2.62 8.76 6.97
N TYR A 233 -3.57 9.68 6.87
CA TYR A 233 -4.69 9.63 5.96
C TYR A 233 -4.76 10.91 5.16
N LEU A 234 -4.80 10.84 3.83
CA LEU A 234 -5.08 12.02 3.01
C LEU A 234 -6.48 12.51 3.36
N LYS A 235 -6.61 13.79 3.68
CA LYS A 235 -7.89 14.44 4.00
C LYS A 235 -8.32 15.40 2.92
N ARG A 236 -7.41 16.16 2.32
CA ARG A 236 -7.75 17.12 1.26
C ARG A 236 -6.69 17.18 0.18
N ALA A 237 -7.12 17.39 -1.05
CA ALA A 237 -6.29 17.90 -2.13
C ALA A 237 -6.91 19.21 -2.63
N CYS A 238 -6.20 20.32 -2.41
CA CYS A 238 -6.66 21.67 -2.73
C CYS A 238 -5.91 22.21 -3.95
N TYR A 239 -6.60 22.76 -4.94
CA TYR A 239 -5.99 23.25 -6.17
C TYR A 239 -6.79 24.39 -6.81
N GLY A 240 -6.21 25.00 -7.85
CA GLY A 240 -6.75 26.24 -8.44
C GLY A 240 -6.62 27.40 -7.46
N ASN A 241 -5.38 27.69 -7.02
CA ASN A 241 -5.07 28.87 -6.23
C ASN A 241 -5.53 30.13 -6.95
N ARG A 242 -6.22 31.03 -6.23
CA ARG A 242 -6.78 32.26 -6.80
C ARG A 242 -5.74 33.20 -7.39
N GLN A 243 -4.56 33.23 -6.79
CA GLN A 243 -3.43 34.02 -7.24
C GLN A 243 -2.26 33.08 -7.54
N ALA A 244 -1.74 33.17 -8.76
CA ALA A 244 -0.53 32.45 -9.14
C ALA A 244 0.63 32.85 -8.23
N TYR A 245 1.36 31.86 -7.73
CA TYR A 245 2.49 32.05 -6.83
C TYR A 245 3.64 31.17 -7.30
N PRO A 246 4.83 31.70 -7.62
CA PRO A 246 5.85 30.95 -8.33
C PRO A 246 6.66 29.97 -7.46
N ASP A 247 6.61 30.14 -6.14
CA ASP A 247 7.46 29.42 -5.19
C ASP A 247 6.64 28.49 -4.29
N SER A 248 7.27 27.51 -3.65
CA SER A 248 6.59 26.63 -2.69
C SER A 248 6.09 27.39 -1.47
N TYR A 249 4.82 27.18 -1.12
CA TYR A 249 4.27 27.73 0.11
C TYR A 249 4.95 27.09 1.33
N LEU A 250 5.09 25.76 1.33
CA LEU A 250 5.70 24.99 2.43
C LEU A 250 7.15 25.41 2.67
N ILE A 251 7.96 25.38 1.61
CA ILE A 251 9.40 25.61 1.71
C ILE A 251 9.70 27.09 1.98
N ASN A 252 8.92 28.05 1.51
CA ASN A 252 9.20 29.46 1.78
C ASN A 252 8.59 29.98 3.10
N GLY A 253 7.93 29.12 3.88
CA GLY A 253 7.23 29.53 5.09
C GLY A 253 6.06 30.48 4.83
N THR A 254 5.52 30.47 3.61
CA THR A 254 4.33 31.23 3.23
C THR A 254 3.11 30.46 3.74
N ALA A 255 2.13 31.16 4.31
CA ALA A 255 0.90 30.52 4.75
C ALA A 255 0.18 29.86 3.57
N ILE A 256 -0.20 28.59 3.72
CA ILE A 256 -1.01 27.88 2.72
C ILE A 256 -2.34 28.65 2.56
N PRO A 257 -2.76 28.99 1.32
CA PRO A 257 -4.07 29.59 1.09
C PRO A 257 -5.20 28.72 1.66
N THR A 258 -6.33 29.34 2.02
CA THR A 258 -7.52 28.62 2.51
C THR A 258 -8.73 28.81 1.60
N ASP A 259 -8.57 29.55 0.50
CA ASP A 259 -9.64 29.98 -0.41
C ASP A 259 -9.44 29.46 -1.84
N TRP A 260 -8.96 28.23 -1.95
CA TRP A 260 -8.82 27.49 -3.21
C TRP A 260 -10.15 27.39 -3.96
N HIS A 261 -10.10 27.42 -5.29
CA HIS A 261 -11.31 27.22 -6.10
C HIS A 261 -11.85 25.80 -6.01
N PHE A 262 -10.98 24.82 -5.78
CA PHE A 262 -11.30 23.42 -5.82
C PHE A 262 -10.72 22.68 -4.61
N GLU A 263 -11.56 21.94 -3.91
CA GLU A 263 -11.17 21.14 -2.74
C GLU A 263 -11.75 19.73 -2.89
N LEU A 264 -10.87 18.74 -3.07
CA LEU A 264 -11.22 17.33 -3.04
C LEU A 264 -11.02 16.81 -1.61
N VAL A 265 -12.10 16.46 -0.93
CA VAL A 265 -12.10 16.03 0.48
C VAL A 265 -12.30 14.52 0.58
N PHE A 266 -11.48 13.85 1.38
CA PHE A 266 -11.59 12.44 1.73
C PHE A 266 -12.23 12.33 3.12
N ASP A 267 -13.46 11.86 3.15
CA ASP A 267 -14.30 11.70 4.33
C ASP A 267 -14.16 10.28 4.88
N TYR A 268 -13.88 10.17 6.17
CA TYR A 268 -13.77 8.93 6.94
C TYR A 268 -14.96 8.80 7.92
N GLY A 269 -16.04 9.56 7.69
CA GLY A 269 -17.30 9.55 8.46
C GLY A 269 -17.67 10.88 9.11
N GLU A 270 -16.86 11.93 8.94
CA GLU A 270 -17.01 13.19 9.67
C GLU A 270 -18.05 14.15 9.07
N HIS A 271 -18.37 14.00 7.78
CA HIS A 271 -19.10 15.01 7.01
C HIS A 271 -20.62 14.77 6.89
N ALA A 272 -21.12 13.60 7.30
CA ALA A 272 -22.54 13.24 7.22
C ALA A 272 -22.94 12.30 8.37
N GLU A 273 -24.19 12.41 8.84
CA GLU A 273 -24.72 11.53 9.91
C GLU A 273 -24.92 10.08 9.43
N SER A 274 -25.20 9.92 8.15
CA SER A 274 -25.36 8.62 7.49
C SER A 274 -24.94 8.71 6.03
N MET A 275 -24.84 7.57 5.34
CA MET A 275 -24.47 7.55 3.92
C MET A 275 -25.57 8.15 3.02
N GLU A 276 -26.82 8.17 3.47
CA GLU A 276 -27.95 8.77 2.74
C GLU A 276 -28.02 10.29 2.90
N ALA A 277 -27.46 10.84 3.98
CA ALA A 277 -27.48 12.27 4.23
C ALA A 277 -26.55 13.03 3.26
N THR A 278 -26.93 14.26 2.91
CA THR A 278 -26.07 15.15 2.11
C THR A 278 -24.88 15.61 2.97
N PRO A 279 -23.63 15.37 2.54
CA PRO A 279 -22.46 15.80 3.29
C PRO A 279 -22.32 17.32 3.39
N THR A 280 -21.82 17.79 4.53
CA THR A 280 -21.48 19.21 4.72
C THR A 280 -20.00 19.48 4.45
N TYR A 281 -19.63 20.72 4.16
CA TYR A 281 -18.22 21.10 4.04
C TYR A 281 -17.48 20.99 5.38
N GLU A 282 -18.10 21.45 6.47
CA GLU A 282 -17.55 21.32 7.81
C GLU A 282 -17.66 19.89 8.33
N GLN A 283 -16.65 19.46 9.10
CA GLN A 283 -16.68 18.21 9.85
C GLN A 283 -17.60 18.39 11.06
N ARG A 284 -18.64 17.57 11.14
CA ARG A 284 -19.66 17.64 12.21
C ARG A 284 -19.62 16.45 13.17
N TYR A 285 -18.95 15.38 12.77
CA TYR A 285 -18.85 14.13 13.49
C TYR A 285 -17.39 13.69 13.60
N ASP A 286 -17.12 12.75 14.50
CA ASP A 286 -15.84 12.07 14.54
C ASP A 286 -15.72 11.08 13.39
N TRP A 287 -14.49 10.85 12.92
CA TRP A 287 -14.23 9.78 11.96
C TRP A 287 -14.45 8.41 12.57
N LEU A 288 -14.95 7.50 11.75
CA LEU A 288 -15.35 6.18 12.22
C LEU A 288 -14.15 5.25 12.38
N ALA A 289 -14.18 4.39 13.39
CA ALA A 289 -13.28 3.25 13.48
C ALA A 289 -13.85 2.06 12.68
N ARG A 290 -12.99 1.42 11.89
CA ARG A 290 -13.32 0.19 11.16
C ARG A 290 -13.43 -1.00 12.11
N LEU A 291 -14.17 -2.03 11.69
CA LEU A 291 -14.33 -3.27 12.46
C LEU A 291 -13.10 -4.20 12.43
N ASP A 292 -12.26 -4.11 11.40
CA ASP A 292 -11.05 -4.92 11.18
C ASP A 292 -9.74 -4.09 11.30
N PRO A 293 -9.41 -3.53 12.47
CA PRO A 293 -8.18 -2.75 12.63
C PRO A 293 -6.94 -3.66 12.56
N PHE A 294 -5.93 -3.24 11.80
CA PHE A 294 -4.71 -4.02 11.56
C PHE A 294 -3.45 -3.16 11.73
N SER A 295 -2.31 -3.82 11.88
CA SER A 295 -1.00 -3.19 12.07
C SER A 295 -0.02 -3.68 11.03
N ASP A 296 0.80 -2.77 10.51
CA ASP A 296 1.99 -3.09 9.71
C ASP A 296 3.25 -2.81 10.56
N TYR A 297 4.18 -3.76 10.56
CA TYR A 297 5.46 -3.69 11.28
C TYR A 297 6.68 -3.71 10.34
N SER A 298 6.46 -3.68 9.03
CA SER A 298 7.53 -3.71 8.01
C SER A 298 8.53 -2.56 8.14
N THR A 299 8.11 -1.46 8.78
CA THR A 299 8.92 -0.26 9.06
C THR A 299 9.70 -0.35 10.37
N GLY A 300 9.51 -1.40 11.19
CA GLY A 300 10.21 -1.58 12.47
C GLY A 300 9.55 -0.90 13.67
N PHE A 301 8.42 -0.23 13.46
CA PHE A 301 7.50 0.24 14.49
C PHE A 301 6.06 -0.02 14.03
N GLU A 302 5.10 0.07 14.95
CA GLU A 302 3.69 -0.18 14.64
C GLU A 302 3.07 0.95 13.81
N VAL A 303 2.54 0.61 12.64
CA VAL A 303 1.65 1.49 11.87
C VAL A 303 0.23 0.92 11.94
N ARG A 304 -0.55 1.41 12.90
CA ARG A 304 -1.95 0.98 13.15
C ARG A 304 -2.92 1.69 12.20
N THR A 305 -3.86 0.94 11.62
CA THR A 305 -4.89 1.50 10.73
C THR A 305 -6.28 1.26 11.31
N HIS A 306 -6.98 2.34 11.70
CA HIS A 306 -8.38 2.28 12.15
C HIS A 306 -9.38 2.91 11.18
N ARG A 307 -8.93 3.66 10.17
CA ARG A 307 -9.86 4.42 9.32
C ARG A 307 -10.15 3.74 7.97
N LEU A 308 -11.40 3.88 7.53
CA LEU A 308 -11.87 3.57 6.18
C LEU A 308 -12.47 4.83 5.57
N CYS A 309 -11.97 5.21 4.40
CA CYS A 309 -12.53 6.33 3.66
C CYS A 309 -13.94 5.95 3.19
N ARG A 310 -14.94 6.73 3.60
CA ARG A 310 -16.35 6.52 3.32
C ARG A 310 -16.78 7.24 2.05
N GLN A 311 -16.20 8.41 1.78
CA GLN A 311 -16.64 9.26 0.68
C GLN A 311 -15.49 10.12 0.16
N VAL A 312 -15.56 10.45 -1.13
CA VAL A 312 -14.72 11.49 -1.74
C VAL A 312 -15.64 12.60 -2.25
N LEU A 313 -15.44 13.81 -1.73
CA LEU A 313 -16.32 14.95 -1.93
C LEU A 313 -15.59 16.04 -2.72
N MET A 314 -16.22 16.54 -3.77
CA MET A 314 -15.69 17.63 -4.57
C MET A 314 -16.42 18.92 -4.22
N PHE A 315 -15.72 19.89 -3.66
CA PHE A 315 -16.23 21.22 -3.35
C PHE A 315 -15.66 22.28 -4.28
N HIS A 316 -16.51 23.21 -4.69
CA HIS A 316 -16.15 24.38 -5.49
C HIS A 316 -16.35 25.67 -4.70
N ARG A 317 -15.45 26.64 -4.92
CA ARG A 317 -15.53 27.98 -4.33
C ARG A 317 -15.40 29.05 -5.40
N PHE A 318 -16.54 29.55 -5.87
CA PHE A 318 -16.64 30.65 -6.83
C PHE A 318 -17.63 31.70 -6.35
N ASP A 319 -17.33 32.98 -6.57
CA ASP A 319 -18.21 34.08 -6.17
C ASP A 319 -19.64 33.94 -6.72
N ALA A 320 -19.79 33.34 -7.90
CA ALA A 320 -21.08 33.05 -8.53
C ALA A 320 -21.92 31.98 -7.82
N LEU A 321 -21.30 31.14 -6.98
CA LEU A 321 -21.95 30.10 -6.19
C LEU A 321 -22.28 30.55 -4.76
N GLY A 322 -21.81 31.74 -4.36
CA GLY A 322 -21.95 32.27 -3.00
C GLY A 322 -20.63 32.32 -2.24
N ALA A 323 -20.71 32.60 -0.94
CA ALA A 323 -19.53 32.75 -0.07
C ALA A 323 -18.97 31.41 0.44
N ASP A 324 -19.83 30.40 0.57
CA ASP A 324 -19.50 29.11 1.16
C ASP A 324 -19.10 28.09 0.08
N PRO A 325 -18.22 27.10 0.41
CA PRO A 325 -17.92 25.99 -0.49
C PRO A 325 -19.17 25.18 -0.83
N VAL A 326 -19.36 24.87 -2.12
CA VAL A 326 -20.52 24.14 -2.63
C VAL A 326 -20.11 22.73 -3.06
N LEU A 327 -20.79 21.71 -2.51
CA LEU A 327 -20.62 20.33 -2.95
C LEU A 327 -21.16 20.19 -4.39
N VAL A 328 -20.34 19.71 -5.31
CA VAL A 328 -20.74 19.51 -6.71
C VAL A 328 -20.80 18.04 -7.12
N ARG A 329 -19.97 17.20 -6.50
CA ARG A 329 -19.90 15.77 -6.82
C ARG A 329 -19.43 14.97 -5.62
N ARG A 330 -19.98 13.78 -5.46
CA ARG A 330 -19.67 12.82 -4.40
C ARG A 330 -19.40 11.46 -5.01
N VAL A 331 -18.35 10.78 -4.55
CA VAL A 331 -18.19 9.34 -4.66
C VAL A 331 -18.43 8.74 -3.28
N ALA A 332 -19.49 7.96 -3.09
CA ALA A 332 -19.76 7.25 -1.84
C ALA A 332 -19.27 5.80 -1.96
N LEU A 333 -18.55 5.32 -0.95
CA LEU A 333 -17.92 4.00 -0.90
C LEU A 333 -18.67 3.14 0.12
N GLU A 334 -19.35 2.10 -0.37
CA GLU A 334 -20.09 1.15 0.43
C GLU A 334 -19.23 -0.08 0.71
N TYR A 335 -19.21 -0.53 1.96
CA TYR A 335 -18.36 -1.63 2.41
C TYR A 335 -19.19 -2.80 2.96
N ASP A 336 -18.75 -4.03 2.67
CA ASP A 336 -19.03 -5.18 3.54
C ASP A 336 -18.00 -5.15 4.67
N GLU A 337 -18.37 -4.52 5.79
CA GLU A 337 -17.52 -4.42 6.97
C GLU A 337 -17.67 -5.66 7.85
N GLN A 338 -16.55 -6.33 8.09
CA GLN A 338 -16.49 -7.52 8.91
C GLN A 338 -15.32 -7.37 9.89
N PRO A 339 -15.40 -7.91 11.12
CA PRO A 339 -14.28 -7.86 12.08
C PRO A 339 -12.98 -8.51 11.61
N VAL A 340 -13.04 -9.32 10.54
CA VAL A 340 -11.89 -10.02 9.97
C VAL A 340 -11.32 -9.24 8.79
N LEU A 341 -12.16 -8.78 7.86
CA LEU A 341 -11.72 -8.15 6.62
C LEU A 341 -12.84 -7.34 5.96
N SER A 342 -12.67 -6.04 5.86
CA SER A 342 -13.60 -5.13 5.19
C SER A 342 -13.30 -5.02 3.69
N ARG A 343 -14.35 -5.09 2.87
CA ARG A 343 -14.25 -5.11 1.40
C ARG A 343 -15.11 -4.03 0.79
N LEU A 344 -14.59 -3.29 -0.20
CA LEU A 344 -15.37 -2.31 -0.95
C LEU A 344 -16.40 -3.06 -1.80
N ARG A 345 -17.68 -2.85 -1.55
CA ARG A 345 -18.80 -3.51 -2.22
C ARG A 345 -19.35 -2.68 -3.37
N ALA A 346 -19.44 -1.36 -3.20
CA ALA A 346 -19.97 -0.50 -4.25
C ALA A 346 -19.39 0.92 -4.20
N ALA A 347 -19.28 1.56 -5.36
CA ALA A 347 -18.98 2.97 -5.50
C ALA A 347 -20.14 3.69 -6.22
N TRP A 348 -20.77 4.63 -5.53
CA TRP A 348 -21.87 5.45 -6.04
C TRP A 348 -21.37 6.84 -6.40
N VAL A 349 -21.86 7.40 -7.51
CA VAL A 349 -21.55 8.79 -7.87
C VAL A 349 -22.79 9.62 -7.98
N THR A 350 -22.79 10.72 -7.24
CA THR A 350 -23.89 11.68 -7.16
C THR A 350 -23.38 13.05 -7.54
N GLY A 351 -24.05 13.69 -8.50
CA GLY A 351 -23.87 15.10 -8.82
C GLY A 351 -24.89 15.95 -8.06
N TYR A 352 -24.47 17.14 -7.63
CA TYR A 352 -25.29 18.10 -6.91
C TYR A 352 -25.32 19.43 -7.68
N GLY A 353 -26.49 20.05 -7.74
CA GLY A 353 -26.65 21.35 -8.39
C GLY A 353 -28.11 21.75 -8.52
N PRO A 354 -28.40 22.95 -9.04
CA PRO A 354 -29.77 23.35 -9.31
C PRO A 354 -30.33 22.57 -10.51
N ASP A 355 -31.59 22.14 -10.42
CA ASP A 355 -32.32 21.60 -11.55
C ASP A 355 -32.49 22.71 -12.61
N PRO A 356 -32.04 22.50 -13.86
CA PRO A 356 -32.16 23.50 -14.92
C PRO A 356 -33.60 23.96 -15.21
N ALA A 357 -34.61 23.16 -14.87
CA ALA A 357 -36.01 23.46 -15.15
C ALA A 357 -36.66 24.43 -14.15
N ASN A 358 -36.31 24.33 -12.85
CA ASN A 358 -36.96 25.12 -11.79
C ASN A 358 -35.97 25.85 -10.86
N GLY A 359 -34.67 25.56 -10.95
CA GLY A 359 -33.62 26.16 -10.12
C GLY A 359 -33.51 25.60 -8.71
N GLU A 360 -34.28 24.58 -8.35
CA GLU A 360 -34.24 23.94 -7.02
C GLU A 360 -33.02 23.04 -6.88
N SER A 361 -32.48 22.93 -5.66
CA SER A 361 -31.36 22.03 -5.40
C SER A 361 -31.77 20.58 -5.67
N THR A 362 -31.04 19.90 -6.54
CA THR A 362 -31.25 18.50 -6.89
C THR A 362 -29.95 17.70 -6.73
N ALA A 363 -30.12 16.40 -6.53
CA ALA A 363 -29.04 15.42 -6.49
C ALA A 363 -29.40 14.26 -7.43
N VAL A 364 -28.49 13.91 -8.33
CA VAL A 364 -28.70 12.85 -9.33
C VAL A 364 -27.57 11.86 -9.26
N SER A 365 -27.90 10.58 -9.10
CA SER A 365 -26.93 9.49 -9.01
C SER A 365 -26.86 8.68 -10.29
N LEU A 366 -25.64 8.26 -10.65
CA LEU A 366 -25.42 7.19 -11.61
C LEU A 366 -25.68 5.81 -10.96
N PRO A 367 -25.91 4.75 -11.76
CA PRO A 367 -25.84 3.38 -11.25
C PRO A 367 -24.48 3.12 -10.60
N PRO A 368 -24.42 2.30 -9.53
CA PRO A 368 -23.17 2.01 -8.84
C PRO A 368 -22.27 1.10 -9.66
N VAL A 369 -20.97 1.21 -9.42
CA VAL A 369 -20.02 0.14 -9.74
C VAL A 369 -19.97 -0.79 -8.55
N GLU A 370 -20.42 -2.03 -8.73
CA GLU A 370 -20.42 -3.07 -7.70
C GLU A 370 -19.20 -3.99 -7.86
N LEU A 371 -18.56 -4.34 -6.74
CA LEU A 371 -17.47 -5.29 -6.65
C LEU A 371 -17.89 -6.44 -5.73
N ASP A 372 -17.55 -7.67 -6.12
CA ASP A 372 -17.77 -8.85 -5.32
C ASP A 372 -16.49 -9.69 -5.21
N PHE A 373 -16.36 -10.42 -4.11
CA PHE A 373 -15.15 -11.14 -3.74
C PHE A 373 -15.45 -12.61 -3.49
N GLY A 374 -14.45 -13.47 -3.74
CA GLY A 374 -14.53 -14.87 -3.33
C GLY A 374 -14.79 -15.01 -1.84
N VAL A 375 -15.83 -15.77 -1.48
CA VAL A 375 -16.24 -15.98 -0.08
C VAL A 375 -15.62 -17.26 0.47
N PHE A 376 -15.15 -17.21 1.71
CA PHE A 376 -14.70 -18.39 2.45
C PHE A 376 -15.80 -18.87 3.41
N ALA A 377 -16.35 -20.08 3.17
CA ALA A 377 -17.44 -20.65 3.97
C ALA A 377 -17.02 -21.96 4.64
N LEU A 378 -16.82 -21.92 5.97
CA LEU A 378 -16.33 -23.05 6.79
C LEU A 378 -17.23 -24.30 6.83
N GLY A 379 -18.45 -24.24 6.30
CA GLY A 379 -19.44 -25.34 6.37
C GLY A 379 -19.62 -26.16 5.10
N GLN A 380 -18.95 -25.80 4.00
CA GLN A 380 -19.16 -26.45 2.70
C GLN A 380 -18.12 -27.53 2.37
N SER A 381 -17.05 -27.64 3.15
CA SER A 381 -15.97 -28.61 2.90
C SER A 381 -16.32 -30.00 3.42
N GLN A 382 -16.01 -31.02 2.63
CA GLN A 382 -16.09 -32.42 3.05
C GLN A 382 -14.69 -33.01 3.10
N PHE A 383 -14.43 -33.84 4.12
CA PHE A 383 -13.20 -34.60 4.17
C PHE A 383 -13.30 -35.76 3.17
N GLU A 384 -12.35 -35.79 2.24
CA GLU A 384 -12.22 -36.87 1.28
C GLU A 384 -10.92 -37.65 1.53
N SER A 385 -10.95 -38.93 1.21
CA SER A 385 -9.73 -39.75 1.28
C SER A 385 -8.75 -39.28 0.21
N PHE A 386 -7.59 -38.76 0.65
CA PHE A 386 -6.56 -38.32 -0.27
C PHE A 386 -5.68 -39.50 -0.74
N GLY A 387 -6.14 -40.15 -1.81
CA GLY A 387 -5.52 -41.35 -2.40
C GLY A 387 -4.01 -41.25 -2.67
N PRO A 388 -3.46 -40.11 -3.14
CA PRO A 388 -2.03 -39.98 -3.42
C PRO A 388 -1.09 -40.20 -2.21
N LEU A 389 -1.59 -40.10 -0.97
CA LEU A 389 -0.84 -40.32 0.27
C LEU A 389 -1.19 -41.64 0.99
N ALA A 390 -1.90 -42.55 0.32
CA ALA A 390 -2.25 -43.84 0.90
C ALA A 390 -1.00 -44.58 1.40
N GLY A 391 -1.04 -45.03 2.67
CA GLY A 391 0.05 -45.78 3.31
C GLY A 391 0.99 -44.96 4.19
N LEU A 392 0.90 -43.62 4.21
CA LEU A 392 1.72 -42.75 5.07
C LEU A 392 1.18 -42.58 6.51
N ASN A 393 0.10 -43.28 6.87
CA ASN A 393 -0.51 -43.27 8.21
C ASN A 393 0.11 -44.33 9.14
N ASP A 394 1.42 -44.57 9.05
CA ASP A 394 2.15 -45.62 9.78
C ASP A 394 2.82 -45.12 11.08
N GLY A 395 2.63 -43.84 11.42
CA GLY A 395 3.21 -43.21 12.60
C GLY A 395 4.60 -42.60 12.36
N ALA A 396 5.13 -42.68 11.13
CA ALA A 396 6.33 -41.95 10.75
C ALA A 396 6.02 -40.47 10.42
N LEU A 397 7.01 -39.60 10.63
CA LEU A 397 6.87 -38.16 10.39
C LEU A 397 7.03 -37.86 8.89
N TYR A 398 5.96 -37.40 8.25
CA TYR A 398 6.00 -36.76 6.93
C TYR A 398 5.57 -35.30 7.04
N GLN A 399 6.01 -34.48 6.10
CA GLN A 399 5.63 -33.07 5.97
C GLN A 399 5.21 -32.78 4.54
N LEU A 400 4.13 -32.00 4.38
CA LEU A 400 3.80 -31.39 3.10
C LEU A 400 4.58 -30.08 3.00
N VAL A 401 5.50 -30.00 2.04
CA VAL A 401 6.41 -28.88 1.88
C VAL A 401 6.74 -28.67 0.41
N ASP A 402 6.75 -27.42 -0.03
CA ASP A 402 7.16 -27.05 -1.38
C ASP A 402 8.69 -26.98 -1.49
N LEU A 403 9.34 -28.14 -1.48
CA LEU A 403 10.81 -28.24 -1.32
C LEU A 403 11.61 -27.44 -2.36
N TYR A 404 11.04 -27.27 -3.56
CA TYR A 404 11.73 -26.68 -4.71
C TYR A 404 11.14 -25.34 -5.14
N GLY A 405 10.23 -24.73 -4.37
CA GLY A 405 9.64 -23.43 -4.68
C GLY A 405 8.76 -23.45 -5.93
N GLU A 406 8.01 -24.53 -6.14
CA GLU A 406 7.12 -24.74 -7.29
C GLU A 406 5.71 -24.12 -7.08
N GLY A 407 5.44 -23.56 -5.89
CA GLY A 407 4.16 -23.00 -5.46
C GLY A 407 3.15 -24.04 -4.97
N VAL A 408 3.50 -25.32 -4.97
CA VAL A 408 2.65 -26.43 -4.54
C VAL A 408 3.45 -27.37 -3.64
N PRO A 409 2.93 -27.80 -2.49
CA PRO A 409 3.68 -28.66 -1.58
C PRO A 409 3.81 -30.09 -2.11
N GLY A 410 5.03 -30.61 -2.11
CA GLY A 410 5.34 -32.03 -2.23
C GLY A 410 5.29 -32.77 -0.90
N VAL A 411 5.76 -34.02 -0.87
CA VAL A 411 5.77 -34.88 0.33
C VAL A 411 7.20 -35.16 0.74
N LEU A 412 7.63 -34.61 1.88
CA LEU A 412 8.89 -34.92 2.54
C LEU A 412 8.67 -36.03 3.57
N TYR A 413 9.44 -37.10 3.47
CA TYR A 413 9.36 -38.26 4.34
C TYR A 413 10.72 -38.60 4.91
N ARG A 414 10.74 -39.01 6.19
CA ARG A 414 11.96 -39.44 6.88
C ARG A 414 11.91 -40.92 7.18
N ASP A 415 12.90 -41.66 6.67
CA ASP A 415 13.15 -43.06 7.01
C ASP A 415 14.51 -43.19 7.70
N GLY A 416 14.49 -43.31 9.03
CA GLY A 416 15.72 -43.35 9.84
C GLY A 416 16.54 -42.05 9.75
N THR A 417 17.68 -42.09 9.05
CA THR A 417 18.54 -40.92 8.79
C THR A 417 18.43 -40.41 7.35
N SER A 418 17.66 -41.10 6.51
CA SER A 418 17.49 -40.78 5.10
C SER A 418 16.21 -40.00 4.90
N TYR A 419 16.26 -39.07 3.96
CA TYR A 419 15.12 -38.26 3.59
C TYR A 419 14.72 -38.55 2.15
N TRP A 420 13.42 -38.56 1.92
CA TRP A 420 12.82 -38.84 0.63
C TRP A 420 11.83 -37.74 0.30
N TYR A 421 11.74 -37.37 -0.96
CA TYR A 421 10.79 -36.37 -1.43
C TYR A 421 9.98 -36.90 -2.61
N ARG A 422 8.69 -36.55 -2.66
CA ARG A 422 7.86 -36.66 -3.86
C ARG A 422 7.42 -35.27 -4.28
N ALA A 423 7.82 -34.85 -5.47
CA ALA A 423 7.41 -33.57 -6.05
C ALA A 423 5.95 -33.64 -6.52
N PRO A 424 5.18 -32.55 -6.40
CA PRO A 424 3.84 -32.49 -6.94
C PRO A 424 3.88 -32.52 -8.47
N VAL A 425 2.90 -33.18 -9.09
CA VAL A 425 2.72 -33.21 -10.55
C VAL A 425 1.24 -33.13 -10.88
N ARG A 426 0.90 -32.64 -12.08
CA ARG A 426 -0.48 -32.69 -12.58
C ARG A 426 -0.93 -34.15 -12.67
N ALA A 427 -2.04 -34.49 -12.01
CA ALA A 427 -2.63 -35.80 -12.14
C ALA A 427 -3.24 -35.97 -13.54
N GLU A 428 -3.28 -37.20 -14.05
CA GLU A 428 -3.92 -37.51 -15.34
C GLU A 428 -5.45 -37.37 -15.29
N ASN A 429 -6.03 -37.42 -14.09
CA ASN A 429 -7.47 -37.39 -13.87
C ASN A 429 -7.89 -36.06 -13.24
N GLY A 430 -8.38 -35.12 -14.05
CA GLY A 430 -8.94 -33.85 -13.59
C GLY A 430 -8.04 -32.65 -13.89
N GLU A 431 -8.66 -31.50 -14.16
CA GLU A 431 -7.98 -30.30 -14.66
C GLU A 431 -6.99 -29.70 -13.64
N ASP A 432 -7.36 -29.69 -12.36
CA ASP A 432 -6.54 -29.15 -11.25
C ASP A 432 -6.02 -30.20 -10.28
N ALA A 433 -6.25 -31.48 -10.56
CA ALA A 433 -5.87 -32.56 -9.66
C ALA A 433 -4.33 -32.69 -9.51
N ILE A 434 -3.89 -32.98 -8.29
CA ILE A 434 -2.47 -33.13 -7.93
C ILE A 434 -2.18 -34.60 -7.66
N ALA A 435 -1.11 -35.09 -8.28
CA ALA A 435 -0.46 -36.36 -7.97
C ALA A 435 0.98 -36.09 -7.52
N TYR A 436 1.73 -37.15 -7.21
CA TYR A 436 3.10 -37.02 -6.75
C TYR A 436 4.02 -38.04 -7.44
N THR A 437 5.24 -37.62 -7.76
CA THR A 437 6.27 -38.48 -8.36
C THR A 437 6.61 -39.70 -7.48
N ALA A 438 7.41 -40.63 -8.01
CA ALA A 438 8.02 -41.69 -7.20
C ALA A 438 8.98 -41.10 -6.15
N TRP A 439 9.19 -41.81 -5.04
CA TRP A 439 10.12 -41.40 -3.99
C TRP A 439 11.54 -41.19 -4.54
N GLN A 440 12.08 -39.99 -4.33
CA GLN A 440 13.46 -39.66 -4.67
C GLN A 440 14.25 -39.43 -3.39
N PRO A 441 15.45 -40.01 -3.24
CA PRO A 441 16.29 -39.76 -2.08
C PRO A 441 16.83 -38.32 -2.14
N LEU A 442 16.80 -37.61 -1.02
CA LEU A 442 17.45 -36.32 -0.90
C LEU A 442 18.91 -36.48 -0.47
N PRO A 443 19.85 -35.68 -1.02
CA PRO A 443 21.21 -35.63 -0.49
C PRO A 443 21.17 -35.22 0.99
N GLN A 444 22.10 -35.75 1.79
CA GLN A 444 22.10 -35.64 3.26
C GLN A 444 21.76 -34.21 3.73
N LEU A 445 20.62 -34.09 4.40
CA LEU A 445 20.26 -32.87 5.12
C LEU A 445 21.27 -32.61 6.24
N PRO A 446 21.54 -31.34 6.60
CA PRO A 446 22.37 -31.00 7.75
C PRO A 446 21.91 -31.73 9.01
N ALA A 447 22.86 -32.23 9.80
CA ALA A 447 22.56 -32.98 11.02
C ALA A 447 21.75 -32.14 12.03
N GLY A 448 20.69 -32.72 12.61
CA GLY A 448 19.78 -32.04 13.55
C GLY A 448 18.28 -32.21 13.24
N GLY A 449 17.93 -33.11 12.32
CA GLY A 449 16.59 -33.22 11.73
C GLY A 449 15.44 -33.62 12.67
N LEU A 450 14.20 -33.40 12.17
CA LEU A 450 12.87 -33.78 12.69
C LEU A 450 12.91 -34.73 13.90
N GLY A 451 13.13 -34.20 15.09
CA GLY A 451 13.26 -34.97 16.34
C GLY A 451 12.46 -34.33 17.47
N PRO A 452 12.14 -35.08 18.54
CA PRO A 452 11.23 -34.62 19.59
C PRO A 452 11.79 -33.48 20.47
N SER A 453 13.08 -33.18 20.39
CA SER A 453 13.79 -32.24 21.28
C SER A 453 14.24 -30.93 20.62
N GLY A 454 13.96 -30.74 19.33
CA GLY A 454 14.25 -29.50 18.60
C GLY A 454 13.26 -29.33 17.44
N ARG A 455 12.79 -28.10 17.20
CA ARG A 455 11.84 -27.84 16.11
C ARG A 455 12.64 -27.49 14.85
N SER A 456 12.56 -28.36 13.84
CA SER A 456 13.10 -28.07 12.51
C SER A 456 11.94 -27.88 11.53
N SER A 457 11.98 -26.80 10.75
CA SER A 457 10.98 -26.52 9.73
C SER A 457 11.66 -25.99 8.47
N LEU A 458 11.10 -26.32 7.33
CA LEU A 458 11.45 -25.71 6.05
C LEU A 458 10.47 -24.57 5.77
N MET A 459 10.97 -23.39 5.46
CA MET A 459 10.18 -22.24 5.02
C MET A 459 11.07 -21.26 4.25
N ASP A 460 10.50 -20.46 3.35
CA ASP A 460 11.21 -19.30 2.81
C ASP A 460 11.17 -18.18 3.84
N LEU A 461 12.28 -17.93 4.54
CA LEU A 461 12.34 -16.92 5.60
C LEU A 461 12.72 -15.54 5.05
N THR A 462 13.43 -15.51 3.94
CA THR A 462 14.00 -14.29 3.35
C THR A 462 13.10 -13.68 2.28
N GLY A 463 12.06 -14.40 1.84
CA GLY A 463 11.15 -13.99 0.78
C GLY A 463 11.80 -14.03 -0.61
N ASP A 464 12.85 -14.84 -0.79
CA ASP A 464 13.59 -14.95 -2.05
C ASP A 464 13.16 -16.16 -2.91
N GLY A 465 12.16 -16.90 -2.46
CA GLY A 465 11.63 -18.11 -3.09
C GLY A 465 12.45 -19.36 -2.83
N GLN A 466 13.55 -19.29 -2.07
CA GLN A 466 14.35 -20.44 -1.66
C GLN A 466 13.95 -20.87 -0.24
N LEU A 467 13.87 -22.18 -0.03
CA LEU A 467 13.58 -22.67 1.31
C LEU A 467 14.80 -22.62 2.21
N ASP A 468 14.57 -22.11 3.40
CA ASP A 468 15.45 -22.13 4.54
C ASP A 468 15.08 -23.29 5.48
N TRP A 469 16.04 -24.17 5.72
CA TRP A 469 15.96 -25.19 6.77
C TRP A 469 16.23 -24.55 8.12
N VAL A 470 15.17 -24.10 8.78
CA VAL A 470 15.21 -23.52 10.11
C VAL A 470 15.45 -24.61 11.15
N ILE A 471 16.47 -24.44 11.98
CA ILE A 471 16.74 -25.26 13.16
C ILE A 471 16.56 -24.39 14.39
N ALA A 472 15.65 -24.80 15.27
CA ALA A 472 15.43 -24.17 16.56
C ALA A 472 15.59 -25.19 17.70
N GLN A 473 16.67 -25.05 18.46
CA GLN A 473 16.90 -25.80 19.70
C GLN A 473 17.52 -24.88 20.77
N PRO A 474 17.38 -25.20 22.07
CA PRO A 474 17.98 -24.39 23.13
C PRO A 474 19.49 -24.17 22.90
N GLY A 475 19.90 -22.91 22.71
CA GLY A 475 21.29 -22.53 22.48
C GLY A 475 21.78 -22.55 21.02
N LEU A 476 20.96 -22.98 20.05
CA LEU A 476 21.26 -22.90 18.62
C LEU A 476 19.98 -22.65 17.82
N ALA A 477 19.85 -21.44 17.27
CA ALA A 477 18.78 -21.08 16.35
C ALA A 477 19.36 -20.44 15.09
N GLY A 478 18.94 -20.89 13.92
CA GLY A 478 19.41 -20.38 12.63
C GLY A 478 18.87 -21.22 11.48
N PHE A 479 19.41 -21.03 10.28
CA PHE A 479 18.94 -21.73 9.10
C PHE A 479 20.04 -22.09 8.09
N PHE A 480 19.71 -23.00 7.18
CA PHE A 480 20.48 -23.28 5.95
C PHE A 480 19.60 -22.97 4.74
N SER A 481 20.07 -22.22 3.75
CA SER A 481 19.29 -21.98 2.52
C SER A 481 19.57 -23.05 1.47
N LEU A 482 18.55 -23.51 0.75
CA LEU A 482 18.70 -24.39 -0.40
C LEU A 482 18.98 -23.57 -1.66
N GLY A 483 20.21 -23.65 -2.17
CA GLY A 483 20.60 -22.92 -3.38
C GLY A 483 19.87 -23.39 -4.65
N PRO A 484 19.90 -22.60 -5.74
CA PRO A 484 19.27 -22.93 -7.02
C PRO A 484 19.80 -24.23 -7.67
N ASP A 485 21.02 -24.62 -7.30
CA ASP A 485 21.69 -25.85 -7.71
C ASP A 485 21.28 -27.07 -6.86
N LYS A 486 20.34 -26.89 -5.93
CA LYS A 486 19.81 -27.89 -5.00
C LYS A 486 20.83 -28.35 -3.96
N HIS A 487 21.80 -27.49 -3.61
CA HIS A 487 22.73 -27.72 -2.50
C HIS A 487 22.49 -26.75 -1.34
N TRP A 488 22.67 -27.25 -0.12
CA TRP A 488 22.56 -26.44 1.10
C TRP A 488 23.76 -25.49 1.25
N GLN A 489 23.48 -24.23 1.53
CA GLN A 489 24.47 -23.23 1.90
C GLN A 489 24.94 -23.43 3.36
N ALA A 490 25.88 -22.60 3.82
CA ALA A 490 26.38 -22.66 5.20
C ALA A 490 25.31 -22.19 6.20
N PHE A 491 25.41 -22.67 7.46
CA PHE A 491 24.50 -22.28 8.53
C PHE A 491 24.61 -20.79 8.87
N VAL A 492 23.46 -20.11 8.92
CA VAL A 492 23.34 -18.72 9.34
C VAL A 492 22.62 -18.68 10.69
N PRO A 493 23.29 -18.29 11.80
CA PRO A 493 22.63 -18.15 13.10
C PRO A 493 21.70 -16.94 13.13
N PHE A 494 20.57 -17.04 13.83
CA PHE A 494 19.73 -15.89 14.13
C PHE A 494 20.38 -14.98 15.17
N SER A 495 20.32 -13.67 14.96
CA SER A 495 20.73 -12.66 15.95
C SER A 495 19.74 -12.56 17.11
N ALA A 496 18.46 -12.85 16.85
CA ALA A 496 17.38 -12.98 17.82
C ALA A 496 16.35 -13.98 17.28
N PHE A 497 15.77 -14.82 18.14
CA PHE A 497 14.79 -15.83 17.75
C PHE A 497 13.61 -15.84 18.74
N PRO A 498 12.36 -15.72 18.28
CA PRO A 498 11.21 -15.75 19.16
C PRO A 498 11.10 -17.12 19.83
N THR A 499 11.09 -17.12 21.17
CA THR A 499 10.92 -18.36 21.95
C THR A 499 9.59 -19.04 21.66
N GLU A 500 8.64 -18.27 21.17
CA GLU A 500 7.29 -18.65 20.81
C GLU A 500 7.26 -19.67 19.65
N PHE A 501 8.28 -19.65 18.80
CA PHE A 501 8.45 -20.63 17.73
C PHE A 501 8.58 -22.06 18.28
N LEU A 502 8.99 -22.24 19.53
CA LEU A 502 9.10 -23.56 20.14
C LEU A 502 7.75 -24.09 20.66
N TYR A 503 6.68 -23.29 20.70
CA TYR A 503 5.36 -23.78 21.12
C TYR A 503 4.70 -24.64 20.04
N PRO A 504 4.11 -25.80 20.39
CA PRO A 504 3.43 -26.67 19.42
C PRO A 504 2.31 -25.99 18.62
N GLU A 505 1.69 -24.95 19.18
CA GLU A 505 0.55 -24.21 18.63
C GLU A 505 0.96 -23.03 17.73
N ALA A 506 2.26 -22.70 17.66
CA ALA A 506 2.75 -21.70 16.73
C ALA A 506 2.69 -22.19 15.28
N GLN A 507 2.06 -21.40 14.42
CA GLN A 507 1.98 -21.51 12.98
C GLN A 507 2.77 -20.38 12.35
N LEU A 508 3.35 -20.63 11.18
CA LEU A 508 3.98 -19.60 10.37
C LEU A 508 3.15 -19.42 9.11
N VAL A 509 2.67 -18.20 8.89
CA VAL A 509 1.76 -17.86 7.79
C VAL A 509 2.07 -16.42 7.36
N ASP A 510 2.09 -16.15 6.06
CA ASP A 510 2.14 -14.78 5.54
C ASP A 510 0.73 -14.16 5.70
N LEU A 511 0.53 -13.30 6.69
CA LEU A 511 -0.78 -12.69 6.98
C LEU A 511 -1.06 -11.48 6.09
N ILE A 512 -0.02 -10.86 5.53
CA ILE A 512 -0.11 -9.56 4.86
C ILE A 512 0.19 -9.62 3.36
N GLY A 513 0.54 -10.79 2.82
CA GLY A 513 0.84 -11.02 1.41
C GLY A 513 2.19 -10.44 0.98
N ALA A 514 3.11 -10.23 1.92
CA ALA A 514 4.42 -9.63 1.65
C ALA A 514 5.48 -10.66 1.20
N GLY A 515 5.12 -11.94 1.15
CA GLY A 515 6.04 -13.03 0.84
C GLY A 515 6.99 -13.38 1.99
N LEU A 516 6.75 -12.85 3.20
CA LEU A 516 7.51 -13.15 4.40
C LEU A 516 6.60 -13.87 5.42
N PRO A 517 7.04 -14.95 6.07
CA PRO A 517 6.23 -15.67 7.03
C PRO A 517 6.09 -14.91 8.36
N ASP A 518 4.86 -14.66 8.80
CA ASP A 518 4.56 -14.18 10.16
C ASP A 518 4.40 -15.35 11.12
N LEU A 519 4.80 -15.18 12.39
CA LEU A 519 4.58 -16.16 13.45
C LEU A 519 3.25 -15.90 14.15
N ALA A 520 2.26 -16.78 13.97
CA ALA A 520 0.97 -16.74 14.64
C ALA A 520 0.84 -17.86 15.68
N LEU A 521 0.52 -17.53 16.92
CA LEU A 521 0.21 -18.51 17.97
C LEU A 521 -1.29 -18.84 17.91
N ILE A 522 -1.64 -20.04 17.45
CA ILE A 522 -3.03 -20.50 17.37
C ILE A 522 -3.30 -21.40 18.58
N GLY A 523 -3.45 -20.79 19.74
CA GLY A 523 -3.91 -21.47 20.94
C GLY A 523 -5.39 -21.20 21.21
N PRO A 524 -6.13 -22.14 21.83
CA PRO A 524 -7.43 -21.82 22.38
C PRO A 524 -7.23 -20.72 23.43
N LYS A 525 -7.77 -19.52 23.16
CA LYS A 525 -8.00 -18.54 24.22
C LYS A 525 -8.79 -19.25 25.30
N ASN A 526 -8.18 -19.43 26.47
CA ASN A 526 -8.90 -19.76 27.69
C ASN A 526 -9.97 -18.68 27.89
N LEU A 527 -11.22 -19.00 27.55
CA LEU A 527 -12.38 -18.49 28.26
C LEU A 527 -12.36 -19.13 29.65
N SER A 528 -11.50 -18.63 30.52
CA SER A 528 -11.63 -18.85 31.96
C SER A 528 -12.24 -17.57 32.55
N SER A 529 -13.44 -17.75 33.09
CA SER A 529 -14.18 -16.86 33.98
C SER A 529 -13.36 -15.97 34.89
#